data_AF-A0A9R1U8Y6-F1
#
_entry.id   AF-A0A9R1U8Y6-F1
#
_cell.length_a   1.000
_cell.length_b   1.000
_cell.length_c   1.000
_cell.angle_alpha   90.00
_cell.angle_beta   90.00
_cell.angle_gamma   90.00
#
_symmetry.space_group_name_H-M   'P 1'
#
loop_
_entity.id
_entity.type
_entity.pdbx_description
1 polymer ?
#
loop_
_entity_poly.entity_id
_entity_poly.type
_entity_poly.pdbx_seq_one_letter_code
_entity_poly.pdbx_strand_id
1 'polypeptide(L)'
;MEPQKSQEEDILSCYLYPKFSYTTPETVDLPTLTEEIKKYNDYLETITKSYMWHCDTPVFHPRTKSIQLLDSVLQGDTKPEESTLIPHIHLKLRYDEDIGDEWFTVFLIFKLTEYFEGLIVRLVDSDGEFLLIEAADHLPNWAEPETCQDRVYVTGGAVHVVKEQISAVERLTKLSKNPQNYRLSDEAQMCIRRRIGVYPEEIERRRHKARAFLPEKAASILAQEPGLIAFAIRTIVHSDPMERRVCRAMRYFPPEQRTMVNLMMTRCLYAMATHCRYTGDPRTGWNFPPANSPKYNAHLLGIKIACGLEILVARAHERRKKREGTGGAGDDDKWREYLRRLE
;
A
#
# COMPACT_ATOMS: atom_id res chain seq x y z
N MET A 1 -21.55 -3.11 16.63
CA MET A 1 -20.80 -2.22 15.73
C MET A 1 -19.38 -2.28 16.22
N GLU A 2 -18.55 -3.12 15.61
CA GLU A 2 -17.11 -2.98 15.80
C GLU A 2 -16.71 -1.59 15.27
N PRO A 3 -15.87 -0.84 15.99
CA PRO A 3 -15.38 0.43 15.50
C PRO A 3 -14.67 0.15 14.17
N GLN A 4 -15.06 0.91 13.16
CA GLN A 4 -14.42 0.94 11.86
C GLN A 4 -12.95 1.29 12.12
N LYS A 5 -12.06 0.29 12.05
CA LYS A 5 -10.60 0.46 12.10
C LYS A 5 -10.26 1.69 11.26
N SER A 6 -9.65 2.70 11.86
CA SER A 6 -9.29 3.90 11.12
C SER A 6 -8.37 3.47 9.98
N GLN A 7 -8.63 3.96 8.77
CA GLN A 7 -7.87 3.60 7.57
C GLN A 7 -6.36 3.90 7.66
N GLU A 8 -5.93 4.57 8.74
CA GLU A 8 -4.56 5.00 9.01
C GLU A 8 -3.73 3.96 9.78
N GLU A 9 -4.35 2.97 10.43
CA GLU A 9 -3.63 1.98 11.26
C GLU A 9 -2.82 0.95 10.47
N ASP A 10 -3.11 0.72 9.18
CA ASP A 10 -2.48 -0.35 8.40
C ASP A 10 -1.65 0.20 7.21
N ILE A 11 -0.84 1.23 7.48
CA ILE A 11 -0.04 1.95 6.50
C ILE A 11 1.43 1.92 6.88
N LEU A 12 2.26 1.39 5.98
CA LEU A 12 3.71 1.52 6.02
C LEU A 12 4.15 2.74 5.21
N SER A 13 4.84 3.67 5.87
CA SER A 13 5.43 4.87 5.28
C SER A 13 6.95 4.75 5.24
N CYS A 14 7.52 4.89 4.05
CA CYS A 14 8.97 4.86 3.85
C CYS A 14 9.46 6.22 3.34
N TYR A 15 10.42 6.81 4.05
CA TYR A 15 11.04 8.07 3.70
C TYR A 15 12.44 7.79 3.15
N LEU A 16 12.59 7.87 1.84
CA LEU A 16 13.83 7.59 1.12
C LEU A 16 14.58 8.89 0.88
N TYR A 17 15.83 8.95 1.36
CA TYR A 17 16.74 10.08 1.22
C TYR A 17 17.91 9.69 0.32
N PRO A 18 17.82 9.93 -1.00
CA PRO A 18 18.97 9.86 -1.88
C PRO A 18 20.11 10.77 -1.39
N LYS A 19 21.36 10.48 -1.76
CA LYS A 19 22.53 11.20 -1.25
C LYS A 19 22.43 12.73 -1.37
N PHE A 20 21.94 13.22 -2.51
CA PHE A 20 21.79 14.65 -2.77
C PHE A 20 20.78 15.35 -1.84
N SER A 21 19.82 14.60 -1.28
CA SER A 21 18.81 15.14 -0.36
C SER A 21 19.42 15.73 0.90
N TYR A 22 20.48 15.11 1.43
CA TYR A 22 21.12 15.56 2.67
C TYR A 22 22.48 16.21 2.44
N THR A 23 23.05 16.19 1.22
CA THR A 23 24.26 16.96 0.89
C THR A 23 23.97 18.35 0.35
N THR A 24 22.91 18.49 -0.46
CA THR A 24 22.53 19.75 -1.12
C THR A 24 21.00 19.91 -1.10
N PRO A 25 20.36 19.94 0.08
CA PRO A 25 18.89 19.96 0.21
C PRO A 25 18.23 21.15 -0.51
N GLU A 26 18.90 22.30 -0.61
CA GLU A 26 18.32 23.51 -1.22
C GLU A 26 18.16 23.41 -2.74
N THR A 27 18.92 22.55 -3.40
CA THR A 27 18.92 22.43 -4.86
C THR A 27 18.07 21.27 -5.37
N VAL A 28 17.39 20.53 -4.47
CA VAL A 28 16.63 19.34 -4.85
C VAL A 28 15.28 19.74 -5.41
N ASP A 29 15.10 19.46 -6.70
CA ASP A 29 13.88 19.75 -7.44
C ASP A 29 13.06 18.48 -7.78
N LEU A 30 11.87 18.70 -8.33
CA LEU A 30 10.94 17.64 -8.68
C LEU A 30 11.47 16.72 -9.80
N PRO A 31 12.07 17.24 -10.89
CA PRO A 31 12.69 16.40 -11.92
C PRO A 31 13.75 15.44 -11.36
N THR A 32 14.64 15.91 -10.48
CA THR A 32 15.70 15.09 -9.88
C THR A 32 15.12 13.92 -9.09
N LEU A 33 14.14 14.19 -8.23
CA LEU A 33 13.47 13.12 -7.47
C LEU A 33 12.70 12.16 -8.38
N THR A 34 12.08 12.66 -9.44
CA THR A 34 11.33 11.83 -10.40
C THR A 34 12.24 10.88 -11.17
N GLU A 35 13.44 11.34 -11.54
CA GLU A 35 14.45 10.48 -12.17
C GLU A 35 14.92 9.36 -11.24
N GLU A 36 15.17 9.66 -9.95
CA GLU A 36 15.50 8.63 -8.96
C GLU A 36 14.35 7.64 -8.74
N ILE A 37 13.12 8.11 -8.68
CA ILE A 37 11.93 7.24 -8.58
C ILE A 37 11.90 6.25 -9.75
N LYS A 38 12.21 6.70 -10.97
CA LYS A 38 12.28 5.81 -12.14
C LYS A 38 13.33 4.72 -11.94
N LYS A 39 14.53 5.07 -11.48
CA LYS A 39 15.60 4.09 -11.19
C LYS A 39 15.17 3.07 -10.13
N TYR A 40 14.46 3.52 -9.09
CA TYR A 40 13.97 2.62 -8.03
C TYR A 40 12.90 1.68 -8.56
N ASN A 41 11.95 2.19 -9.35
CA ASN A 41 10.93 1.37 -9.99
C ASN A 41 11.54 0.33 -10.94
N ASP A 42 12.48 0.74 -11.80
CA ASP A 42 13.15 -0.15 -12.74
C ASP A 42 13.87 -1.30 -12.01
N TYR A 43 14.54 -1.00 -10.89
CA TYR A 43 15.18 -2.03 -10.05
C TYR A 43 14.16 -2.93 -9.36
N LEU A 44 13.14 -2.35 -8.72
CA LEU A 44 12.12 -3.11 -7.97
C LEU A 44 11.24 -3.97 -8.88
N GLU A 45 11.00 -3.57 -10.13
CA GLU A 45 10.23 -4.36 -11.09
C GLU A 45 10.90 -5.72 -11.34
N THR A 46 12.23 -5.79 -11.29
CA THR A 46 12.97 -7.07 -11.44
C THR A 46 12.64 -8.10 -10.34
N ILE A 47 12.23 -7.63 -9.17
CA ILE A 47 11.92 -8.45 -7.99
C ILE A 47 10.40 -8.66 -7.87
N THR A 48 9.61 -7.62 -8.15
CA THR A 48 8.17 -7.56 -7.86
C THR A 48 7.28 -8.08 -8.97
N LYS A 49 7.81 -8.37 -10.17
CA LYS A 49 7.04 -8.83 -11.35
C LYS A 49 6.06 -9.97 -11.08
N SER A 50 6.40 -10.84 -10.14
CA SER A 50 5.61 -12.03 -9.83
C SER A 50 4.82 -11.89 -8.51
N TYR A 51 4.96 -10.78 -7.81
CA TYR A 51 4.33 -10.54 -6.52
C TYR A 51 2.88 -10.06 -6.69
N MET A 52 1.98 -10.58 -5.86
CA MET A 52 0.58 -10.16 -5.84
C MET A 52 0.30 -9.37 -4.57
N TRP A 53 0.18 -8.05 -4.72
CA TRP A 53 -0.14 -7.14 -3.63
C TRP A 53 -1.58 -7.32 -3.14
N HIS A 54 -1.77 -7.17 -1.83
CA HIS A 54 -3.04 -7.29 -1.15
C HIS A 54 -3.93 -6.06 -1.37
N CYS A 55 -3.36 -4.86 -1.27
CA CYS A 55 -4.08 -3.61 -1.51
C CYS A 55 -3.62 -2.95 -2.81
N ASP A 56 -2.53 -2.21 -2.72
CA ASP A 56 -2.03 -1.32 -3.75
C ASP A 56 -0.54 -1.60 -3.90
N THR A 57 -0.02 -1.50 -5.12
CA THR A 57 1.42 -1.55 -5.35
C THR A 57 2.08 -0.36 -4.64
N PRO A 58 3.31 -0.48 -4.11
CA PRO A 58 4.02 0.66 -3.55
C PRO A 58 4.14 1.78 -4.56
N VAL A 59 3.76 3.01 -4.17
CA VAL A 59 3.86 4.19 -5.02
C VAL A 59 4.81 5.20 -4.37
N PHE A 60 5.82 5.59 -5.14
CA PHE A 60 6.76 6.64 -4.74
C PHE A 60 6.24 8.02 -5.12
N HIS A 61 6.34 8.95 -4.18
CA HIS A 61 5.93 10.34 -4.34
C HIS A 61 7.13 11.25 -4.06
N PRO A 62 7.51 12.14 -4.99
CA PRO A 62 8.58 13.10 -4.75
C PRO A 62 8.10 14.18 -3.77
N ARG A 63 8.92 14.53 -2.78
CA ARG A 63 8.61 15.50 -1.72
C ARG A 63 9.70 16.57 -1.66
N THR A 64 9.61 17.59 -2.52
CA THR A 64 10.47 18.77 -2.45
C THR A 64 10.06 19.68 -1.28
N LYS A 65 10.90 20.64 -0.90
CA LYS A 65 10.51 21.66 0.11
C LYS A 65 9.22 22.38 -0.27
N SER A 66 9.08 22.76 -1.54
CA SER A 66 7.89 23.46 -2.04
C SER A 66 6.63 22.61 -1.97
N ILE A 67 6.71 21.31 -2.28
CA ILE A 67 5.56 20.39 -2.16
C ILE A 67 5.15 20.23 -0.71
N GLN A 68 6.12 20.11 0.20
CA GLN A 68 5.85 19.98 1.63
C GLN A 68 5.20 21.26 2.20
N LEU A 69 5.69 22.43 1.78
CA LEU A 69 5.08 23.71 2.16
C LEU A 69 3.64 23.81 1.66
N LEU A 70 3.38 23.40 0.41
CA LEU A 70 2.04 23.39 -0.16
C LEU A 70 1.09 22.48 0.63
N ASP A 71 1.53 21.29 1.02
CA ASP A 71 0.71 20.37 1.80
C ASP A 71 0.34 20.94 3.18
N SER A 72 1.28 21.58 3.88
CA SER A 72 1.00 22.23 5.16
C SER A 72 -0.03 23.37 5.01
N VAL A 73 0.09 24.17 3.95
CA VAL A 73 -0.90 25.21 3.63
C VAL A 73 -2.28 24.61 3.35
N LEU A 74 -2.35 23.52 2.59
CA LEU A 74 -3.62 22.85 2.27
C LEU A 74 -4.27 22.18 3.50
N GLN A 75 -3.47 21.78 4.48
CA GLN A 75 -3.94 21.19 5.75
C GLN A 75 -4.43 22.23 6.75
N GLY A 76 -4.26 23.53 6.46
CA GLY A 76 -4.78 24.63 7.28
C GLY A 76 -3.90 24.98 8.47
N ASP A 77 -2.61 24.63 8.43
CA ASP A 77 -1.65 25.00 9.47
C ASP A 77 -1.52 26.52 9.53
N THR A 78 -1.94 27.10 10.65
CA THR A 78 -1.98 28.56 10.88
C THR A 78 -0.58 29.21 10.91
N LYS A 79 0.46 28.41 11.00
CA LYS A 79 1.85 28.73 10.64
C LYS A 79 2.39 27.49 9.92
N PRO A 80 2.73 27.56 8.62
CA PRO A 80 3.52 26.49 8.03
C PRO A 80 4.88 26.51 8.73
N GLU A 81 5.05 25.69 9.75
CA GLU A 81 6.38 25.40 10.28
C GLU A 81 7.19 24.83 9.11
N GLU A 82 8.45 25.25 8.95
CA GLU A 82 9.33 24.60 8.01
C GLU A 82 9.32 23.12 8.34
N SER A 83 8.81 22.29 7.41
CA SER A 83 8.81 20.84 7.56
C SER A 83 10.19 20.41 8.04
N THR A 84 10.23 19.70 9.17
CA THR A 84 11.48 19.14 9.72
C THR A 84 12.10 18.12 8.76
N LEU A 85 11.34 17.68 7.76
CA LEU A 85 11.76 16.75 6.74
C LEU A 85 12.43 17.48 5.56
N ILE A 86 13.64 17.02 5.26
CA ILE A 86 14.40 17.42 4.07
C ILE A 86 13.75 16.86 2.79
N PRO A 87 14.12 17.33 1.59
CA PRO A 87 13.62 16.76 0.34
C PRO A 87 13.84 15.25 0.27
N HIS A 88 12.80 14.51 -0.06
CA HIS A 88 12.85 13.04 -0.02
C HIS A 88 11.87 12.43 -1.02
N ILE A 89 11.94 11.11 -1.16
CA ILE A 89 10.95 10.31 -1.86
C ILE A 89 10.14 9.57 -0.82
N HIS A 90 8.82 9.73 -0.84
CA HIS A 90 7.91 9.08 0.08
C HIS A 90 7.22 7.89 -0.60
N LEU A 91 7.48 6.68 -0.11
CA LEU A 91 6.73 5.49 -0.48
C LEU A 91 5.66 5.24 0.57
N LYS A 92 4.42 5.06 0.12
CA LYS A 92 3.29 4.69 0.97
C LYS A 92 2.74 3.35 0.51
N LEU A 93 2.63 2.41 1.43
CA LEU A 93 1.98 1.13 1.22
C LEU A 93 0.87 0.96 2.25
N ARG A 94 -0.31 0.53 1.80
CA ARG A 94 -1.35 0.02 2.68
C ARG A 94 -1.29 -1.50 2.66
N TYR A 95 -1.02 -2.13 3.79
CA TYR A 95 -0.93 -3.59 3.87
C TYR A 95 -2.23 -4.24 4.38
N ASP A 96 -3.05 -3.49 5.13
CA ASP A 96 -4.36 -3.94 5.64
C ASP A 96 -4.23 -5.27 6.42
N GLU A 97 -4.84 -6.36 5.96
CA GLU A 97 -4.81 -7.65 6.65
C GLU A 97 -3.61 -8.53 6.30
N ASP A 98 -2.75 -8.12 5.35
CA ASP A 98 -1.60 -8.91 4.89
C ASP A 98 -0.27 -8.27 5.31
N ILE A 99 0.13 -8.53 6.57
CA ILE A 99 1.45 -8.19 7.13
C ILE A 99 2.61 -8.68 6.24
N GLY A 100 2.38 -9.67 5.38
CA GLY A 100 3.38 -10.08 4.43
C GLY A 100 3.76 -8.99 3.42
N ASP A 101 2.84 -8.09 3.04
CA ASP A 101 3.12 -6.96 2.14
C ASP A 101 4.03 -5.91 2.80
N GLU A 102 3.83 -5.68 4.10
CA GLU A 102 4.72 -4.85 4.91
C GLU A 102 6.14 -5.40 4.91
N TRP A 103 6.33 -6.66 5.35
CA TRP A 103 7.66 -7.26 5.43
C TRP A 103 8.32 -7.49 4.07
N PHE A 104 7.52 -7.72 3.02
CA PHE A 104 8.06 -7.75 1.67
C PHE A 104 8.59 -6.36 1.27
N THR A 105 7.88 -5.29 1.62
CA THR A 105 8.37 -3.92 1.38
C THR A 105 9.63 -3.62 2.18
N VAL A 106 9.74 -4.07 3.44
CA VAL A 106 11.00 -3.98 4.20
C VAL A 106 12.13 -4.67 3.43
N PHE A 107 11.92 -5.89 2.94
CA PHE A 107 12.90 -6.59 2.10
C PHE A 107 13.29 -5.79 0.86
N LEU A 108 12.33 -5.19 0.15
CA LEU A 108 12.59 -4.35 -1.02
C LEU A 108 13.41 -3.11 -0.66
N ILE A 109 13.13 -2.45 0.47
CA ILE A 109 13.90 -1.31 0.95
C ILE A 109 15.34 -1.72 1.29
N PHE A 110 15.55 -2.87 1.93
CA PHE A 110 16.90 -3.38 2.18
C PHE A 110 17.65 -3.57 0.86
N LYS A 111 17.02 -4.19 -0.15
CA LYS A 111 17.61 -4.37 -1.48
C LYS A 111 17.93 -3.04 -2.17
N LEU A 112 17.05 -2.04 -2.07
CA LEU A 112 17.32 -0.70 -2.58
C LEU A 112 18.56 -0.08 -1.90
N THR A 113 18.65 -0.15 -0.57
CA THR A 113 19.79 0.44 0.15
C THR A 113 21.10 -0.31 -0.05
N GLU A 114 21.05 -1.59 -0.40
CA GLU A 114 22.22 -2.37 -0.83
C GLU A 114 22.68 -1.99 -2.25
N TYR A 115 21.74 -1.64 -3.13
CA TYR A 115 22.01 -1.36 -4.54
C TYR A 115 22.37 0.11 -4.82
N PHE A 116 21.66 1.06 -4.20
CA PHE A 116 21.85 2.49 -4.40
C PHE A 116 22.76 3.08 -3.32
N GLU A 117 24.01 3.39 -3.69
CA GLU A 117 24.99 3.95 -2.76
C GLU A 117 24.54 5.29 -2.17
N GLY A 118 24.61 5.42 -0.85
CA GLY A 118 24.21 6.65 -0.14
C GLY A 118 22.70 6.81 -0.02
N LEU A 119 21.90 5.81 -0.38
CA LEU A 119 20.49 5.80 -0.04
C LEU A 119 20.33 5.50 1.45
N ILE A 120 19.63 6.40 2.15
CA ILE A 120 19.21 6.21 3.54
C ILE A 120 17.70 6.20 3.55
N VAL A 121 17.09 5.22 4.22
CA VAL A 121 15.63 5.08 4.27
C VAL A 121 15.17 4.97 5.71
N ARG A 122 14.08 5.64 6.04
CA ARG A 122 13.35 5.41 7.29
C ARG A 122 12.04 4.72 6.99
N LEU A 123 11.63 3.76 7.82
CA LEU A 123 10.38 3.02 7.69
C LEU A 123 9.57 3.21 8.98
N VAL A 124 8.30 3.56 8.84
CA VAL A 124 7.40 3.86 9.95
C VAL A 124 6.04 3.25 9.66
N ASP A 125 5.48 2.49 10.59
CA ASP A 125 4.10 2.00 10.55
C ASP A 125 3.26 2.67 11.65
N SER A 126 2.10 2.09 12.00
CA SER A 126 1.24 2.61 13.08
C SER A 126 1.82 2.47 14.48
N ASP A 127 2.77 1.56 14.71
CA ASP A 127 3.51 1.40 15.95
C ASP A 127 4.77 2.31 16.01
N GLY A 128 5.06 3.03 14.93
CA GLY A 128 6.19 3.94 14.82
C GLY A 128 7.43 3.24 14.27
N GLU A 129 8.49 3.11 15.07
CA GLU A 129 9.76 2.51 14.65
C GLU A 129 9.74 0.97 14.81
N PHE A 130 8.79 0.30 14.14
CA PHE A 130 8.47 -1.12 14.35
C PHE A 130 9.63 -2.10 14.12
N LEU A 131 10.63 -1.75 13.31
CA LEU A 131 11.82 -2.59 13.13
C LEU A 131 12.55 -2.85 14.45
N LEU A 132 12.46 -1.94 15.42
CA LEU A 132 13.06 -2.11 16.73
C LEU A 132 12.33 -3.16 17.59
N ILE A 133 11.05 -3.44 17.31
CA ILE A 133 10.27 -4.46 18.02
C ILE A 133 10.88 -5.85 17.79
N GLU A 134 11.29 -6.15 16.55
CA GLU A 134 11.93 -7.44 16.22
C GLU A 134 13.30 -7.62 16.89
N ALA A 135 13.96 -6.52 17.28
CA ALA A 135 15.29 -6.53 17.87
C ALA A 135 15.31 -6.09 19.34
N ALA A 136 14.15 -6.04 20.01
CA ALA A 136 13.96 -5.43 21.33
C ALA A 136 14.98 -5.91 22.38
N ASP A 137 15.27 -7.22 22.41
CA ASP A 137 16.20 -7.83 23.38
C ASP A 137 17.68 -7.47 23.16
N HIS A 138 18.00 -6.83 22.04
CA HIS A 138 19.37 -6.50 21.62
C HIS A 138 19.57 -5.01 21.36
N LEU A 139 18.61 -4.16 21.74
CA LEU A 139 18.72 -2.72 21.60
C LEU A 139 19.65 -2.12 22.65
N PRO A 140 20.31 -0.99 22.36
CA PRO A 140 21.02 -0.22 23.37
C PRO A 140 20.07 0.24 24.50
N ASN A 141 20.55 0.29 25.74
CA ASN A 141 19.74 0.68 26.91
C ASN A 141 19.06 2.06 26.83
N TRP A 142 19.50 2.93 25.92
CA TRP A 142 18.88 4.24 25.72
C TRP A 142 17.76 4.23 24.68
N ALA A 143 17.64 3.16 23.90
CA ALA A 143 16.74 3.07 22.75
C ALA A 143 15.34 2.65 23.21
N GLU A 144 14.59 3.64 23.66
CA GLU A 144 13.16 3.56 23.98
C GLU A 144 12.31 4.14 22.84
N PRO A 145 11.03 3.76 22.68
CA PRO A 145 10.16 4.23 21.59
C PRO A 145 10.18 5.75 21.39
N GLU A 146 10.09 6.51 22.48
CA GLU A 146 10.05 7.97 22.50
C GLU A 146 11.40 8.58 22.10
N THR A 147 12.50 7.90 22.42
CA THR A 147 13.86 8.36 22.11
C THR A 147 14.29 8.02 20.69
N CYS A 148 13.73 6.96 20.10
CA CYS A 148 14.06 6.47 18.78
C CYS A 148 13.23 7.09 17.66
N GLN A 149 12.15 7.79 18.00
CA GLN A 149 11.32 8.50 17.02
C GLN A 149 12.17 9.40 16.12
N ASP A 150 12.02 9.19 14.81
CA ASP A 150 12.75 9.88 13.75
C ASP A 150 14.25 9.57 13.66
N ARG A 151 14.73 8.50 14.32
CA ARG A 151 16.18 8.21 14.42
C ARG A 151 16.60 6.82 13.97
N VAL A 152 15.68 6.02 13.46
CA VAL A 152 15.97 4.69 12.92
C VAL A 152 16.06 4.76 11.40
N TYR A 153 17.13 4.21 10.84
CA TYR A 153 17.42 4.28 9.42
C TYR A 153 17.95 2.95 8.89
N VAL A 154 17.63 2.64 7.65
CA VAL A 154 18.21 1.54 6.87
C VAL A 154 19.13 2.15 5.83
N THR A 155 20.38 1.71 5.80
CA THR A 155 21.35 2.08 4.75
C THR A 155 22.35 0.95 4.57
N GLY A 156 22.78 0.69 3.33
CA GLY A 156 23.69 -0.42 3.02
C GLY A 156 23.18 -1.80 3.49
N GLY A 157 21.86 -2.01 3.49
CA GLY A 157 21.24 -3.25 3.96
C GLY A 157 21.38 -3.53 5.46
N ALA A 158 21.62 -2.50 6.29
CA ALA A 158 21.71 -2.62 7.75
C ALA A 158 20.92 -1.52 8.45
N VAL A 159 20.45 -1.82 9.67
CA VAL A 159 19.68 -0.89 10.51
C VAL A 159 20.59 -0.06 11.40
N HIS A 160 20.32 1.22 11.50
CA HIS A 160 21.12 2.20 12.22
C HIS A 160 20.21 3.02 13.12
N VAL A 161 20.70 3.38 14.31
CA VAL A 161 19.96 4.23 15.24
C VAL A 161 20.88 5.37 15.70
N VAL A 162 20.39 6.60 15.59
CA VAL A 162 21.14 7.80 15.99
C VAL A 162 20.64 8.33 17.33
N LYS A 163 21.54 8.44 18.32
CA LYS A 163 21.18 8.87 19.67
C LYS A 163 20.98 10.38 19.76
N GLU A 164 21.79 11.13 19.02
CA GLU A 164 21.91 12.58 19.13
C GLU A 164 20.67 13.31 18.62
N GLN A 165 20.23 14.32 19.38
CA GLN A 165 19.16 15.24 18.99
C GLN A 165 19.72 16.36 18.13
N ILE A 166 20.03 16.02 16.88
CA ILE A 166 20.55 16.95 15.86
C ILE A 166 19.57 17.07 14.69
N SER A 167 19.76 18.10 13.85
CA SER A 167 18.93 18.33 12.68
C SER A 167 18.94 17.13 11.72
N ALA A 168 17.87 16.95 10.92
CA ALA A 168 17.76 15.84 9.97
C ALA A 168 18.92 15.81 8.96
N VAL A 169 19.32 16.97 8.42
CA VAL A 169 20.45 17.09 7.49
C VAL A 169 21.76 16.62 8.15
N GLU A 170 22.04 17.10 9.36
CA GLU A 170 23.27 16.75 10.08
C GLU A 170 23.31 15.26 10.43
N ARG A 171 22.16 14.71 10.83
CA ARG A 171 21.99 13.29 11.16
C ARG A 171 22.31 12.38 9.99
N LEU A 172 21.65 12.62 8.85
CA LEU A 172 21.85 11.84 7.63
C LEU A 172 23.26 12.02 7.08
N THR A 173 23.84 13.22 7.19
CA THR A 173 25.24 13.48 6.79
C THR A 173 26.23 12.70 7.66
N LYS A 174 26.06 12.71 8.99
CA LYS A 174 26.89 11.94 9.92
C LYS A 174 26.76 10.44 9.68
N LEU A 175 25.53 9.95 9.52
CA LEU A 175 25.23 8.57 9.21
C LEU A 175 25.88 8.14 7.89
N SER A 176 25.77 8.95 6.83
CA SER A 176 26.38 8.67 5.53
C SER A 176 27.92 8.64 5.58
N LYS A 177 28.56 9.43 6.45
CA LYS A 177 30.02 9.48 6.57
C LYS A 177 30.58 8.35 7.44
N ASN A 178 29.89 8.01 8.53
CA ASN A 178 30.35 7.04 9.52
C ASN A 178 29.24 6.05 9.89
N PRO A 179 28.75 5.22 8.95
CA PRO A 179 27.61 4.34 9.21
C PRO A 179 27.89 3.34 10.36
N GLN A 180 29.13 2.86 10.49
CA GLN A 180 29.49 1.89 11.53
C GLN A 180 29.26 2.39 12.96
N ASN A 181 29.31 3.71 13.20
CA ASN A 181 29.11 4.28 14.54
C ASN A 181 27.64 4.23 14.99
N TYR A 182 26.71 4.11 14.04
CA TYR A 182 25.27 4.14 14.28
C TYR A 182 24.61 2.79 14.05
N ARG A 183 25.36 1.81 13.54
CA ARG A 183 24.84 0.49 13.21
C ARG A 183 24.44 -0.25 14.49
N LEU A 184 23.26 -0.89 14.48
CA LEU A 184 22.86 -1.78 15.57
C LEU A 184 23.84 -2.98 15.70
N SER A 185 23.85 -3.60 16.87
CA SER A 185 24.62 -4.81 17.18
C SER A 185 24.35 -5.93 16.18
N ASP A 186 25.29 -6.84 15.99
CA ASP A 186 25.12 -7.96 15.05
C ASP A 186 23.92 -8.84 15.42
N GLU A 187 23.66 -9.01 16.72
CA GLU A 187 22.48 -9.74 17.22
C GLU A 187 21.18 -9.05 16.79
N ALA A 188 21.07 -7.73 16.97
CA ALA A 188 19.91 -6.96 16.53
C ALA A 188 19.73 -7.01 15.01
N GLN A 189 20.82 -6.87 14.24
CA GLN A 189 20.77 -7.02 12.77
C GLN A 189 20.28 -8.42 12.37
N MET A 190 20.76 -9.46 13.06
CA MET A 190 20.39 -10.84 12.76
C MET A 190 18.91 -11.10 13.01
N CYS A 191 18.30 -10.53 14.05
CA CYS A 191 16.85 -10.63 14.29
C CYS A 191 16.05 -10.09 13.09
N ILE A 192 16.37 -8.87 12.66
CA ILE A 192 15.70 -8.21 11.53
C ILE A 192 15.99 -8.95 10.22
N ARG A 193 17.25 -9.34 9.98
CA ARG A 193 17.65 -10.13 8.80
C ARG A 193 16.95 -11.49 8.73
N ARG A 194 16.71 -12.16 9.87
CA ARG A 194 15.98 -13.43 9.91
C ARG A 194 14.54 -13.24 9.44
N ARG A 195 13.92 -12.11 9.79
CA ARG A 195 12.55 -11.79 9.40
C ARG A 195 12.42 -11.55 7.88
N ILE A 196 13.34 -10.82 7.27
CA ILE A 196 13.32 -10.55 5.82
C ILE A 196 13.99 -11.64 4.98
N GLY A 197 14.84 -12.49 5.58
CA GLY A 197 15.63 -13.51 4.89
C GLY A 197 14.85 -14.69 4.34
N VAL A 198 13.52 -14.71 4.55
CA VAL A 198 12.60 -15.66 3.90
C VAL A 198 12.26 -15.27 2.46
N TYR A 199 12.56 -14.03 2.07
CA TYR A 199 12.37 -13.54 0.71
C TYR A 199 13.65 -13.75 -0.13
N PRO A 200 13.52 -14.12 -1.42
CA PRO A 200 12.29 -14.10 -2.23
C PRO A 200 11.44 -15.38 -2.20
N GLU A 201 11.87 -16.46 -1.56
CA GLU A 201 11.18 -17.77 -1.60
C GLU A 201 9.74 -17.71 -1.04
N GLU A 202 9.52 -16.84 -0.06
CA GLU A 202 8.20 -16.63 0.56
C GLU A 202 7.14 -16.14 -0.44
N ILE A 203 7.55 -15.45 -1.52
CA ILE A 203 6.65 -14.94 -2.56
C ILE A 203 5.85 -16.09 -3.16
N GLU A 204 6.51 -17.18 -3.54
CA GLU A 204 5.86 -18.36 -4.10
C GLU A 204 5.10 -19.14 -3.02
N ARG A 205 5.65 -19.23 -1.80
CA ARG A 205 5.02 -19.94 -0.69
C ARG A 205 3.67 -19.31 -0.31
N ARG A 206 3.53 -17.99 -0.42
CA ARG A 206 2.29 -17.25 -0.12
C ARG A 206 1.23 -17.37 -1.22
N ARG A 207 1.54 -17.93 -2.39
CA ARG A 207 0.54 -18.16 -3.43
C ARG A 207 -0.40 -19.29 -3.09
N HIS A 208 -1.64 -19.14 -3.53
CA HIS A 208 -2.70 -20.11 -3.45
C HIS A 208 -3.43 -20.21 -4.79
N LYS A 209 -3.73 -21.44 -5.21
CA LYS A 209 -4.52 -21.71 -6.42
C LYS A 209 -5.86 -22.28 -6.01
N ALA A 210 -6.94 -21.65 -6.45
CA ALA A 210 -8.31 -22.07 -6.14
C ALA A 210 -9.16 -22.15 -7.41
N ARG A 211 -10.13 -23.05 -7.40
CA ARG A 211 -11.14 -23.14 -8.47
C ARG A 211 -12.36 -22.31 -8.11
N ALA A 212 -12.86 -21.53 -9.06
CA ALA A 212 -14.09 -20.77 -8.89
C ALA A 212 -14.96 -20.85 -10.15
N PHE A 213 -16.28 -20.85 -9.97
CA PHE A 213 -17.22 -20.67 -11.07
C PHE A 213 -17.48 -19.17 -11.27
N LEU A 214 -17.07 -18.62 -12.40
CA LEU A 214 -17.21 -17.18 -12.68
C LEU A 214 -17.98 -16.93 -13.96
N PRO A 215 -18.74 -15.81 -14.03
CA PRO A 215 -19.22 -15.28 -15.30
C PRO A 215 -18.09 -15.08 -16.30
N GLU A 216 -18.34 -15.31 -17.59
CA GLU A 216 -17.30 -15.24 -18.63
C GLU A 216 -16.53 -13.91 -18.64
N LYS A 217 -17.23 -12.79 -18.41
CA LYS A 217 -16.62 -11.46 -18.30
C LYS A 217 -15.66 -11.36 -17.10
N ALA A 218 -16.05 -11.89 -15.95
CA ALA A 218 -15.21 -11.89 -14.75
C ALA A 218 -13.97 -12.78 -14.96
N ALA A 219 -14.15 -13.95 -15.56
CA ALA A 219 -13.05 -14.85 -15.91
C ALA A 219 -12.05 -14.18 -16.88
N SER A 220 -12.55 -13.52 -17.92
CA SER A 220 -11.72 -12.82 -18.92
C SER A 220 -10.94 -11.65 -18.30
N ILE A 221 -11.58 -10.84 -17.46
CA ILE A 221 -10.93 -9.71 -16.78
C ILE A 221 -9.82 -10.20 -15.84
N LEU A 222 -10.08 -11.23 -15.03
CA LEU A 222 -9.08 -11.78 -14.11
C LEU A 222 -7.95 -12.54 -14.81
N ALA A 223 -8.18 -13.03 -16.04
CA ALA A 223 -7.13 -13.61 -16.86
C ALA A 223 -6.17 -12.53 -17.42
N GLN A 224 -6.69 -11.36 -17.75
CA GLN A 224 -5.89 -10.22 -18.26
C GLN A 224 -5.19 -9.48 -17.11
N GLU A 225 -5.90 -9.25 -16.00
CA GLU A 225 -5.42 -8.50 -14.84
C GLU A 225 -5.64 -9.31 -13.54
N PRO A 226 -4.77 -10.29 -13.24
CA PRO A 226 -4.93 -11.16 -12.08
C PRO A 226 -4.98 -10.42 -10.73
N GLY A 227 -4.29 -9.27 -10.62
CA GLY A 227 -4.27 -8.45 -9.40
C GLY A 227 -5.64 -7.95 -8.95
N LEU A 228 -6.62 -7.87 -9.87
CA LEU A 228 -8.00 -7.48 -9.54
C LEU A 228 -8.69 -8.44 -8.56
N ILE A 229 -8.19 -9.66 -8.40
CA ILE A 229 -8.75 -10.61 -7.44
C ILE A 229 -8.67 -10.10 -6.00
N ALA A 230 -7.57 -9.41 -5.66
CA ALA A 230 -7.37 -8.83 -4.34
C ALA A 230 -8.44 -7.78 -4.03
N PHE A 231 -8.64 -6.86 -4.97
CA PHE A 231 -9.68 -5.83 -4.87
C PHE A 231 -11.09 -6.44 -4.77
N ALA A 232 -11.39 -7.47 -5.56
CA ALA A 232 -12.71 -8.11 -5.56
C ALA A 232 -13.01 -8.77 -4.21
N ILE A 233 -12.07 -9.55 -3.69
CA ILE A 233 -12.22 -10.26 -2.41
C ILE A 233 -12.33 -9.26 -1.26
N ARG A 234 -11.43 -8.30 -1.16
CA ARG A 234 -11.48 -7.28 -0.10
C ARG A 234 -12.78 -6.50 -0.15
N THR A 235 -13.22 -6.10 -1.35
CA THR A 235 -14.48 -5.37 -1.51
C THR A 235 -15.67 -6.15 -0.96
N ILE A 236 -15.81 -7.45 -1.27
CA ILE A 236 -16.94 -8.21 -0.74
C ILE A 236 -16.81 -8.48 0.77
N VAL A 237 -15.59 -8.74 1.25
CA VAL A 237 -15.31 -9.01 2.67
C VAL A 237 -15.69 -7.80 3.53
N HIS A 238 -15.24 -6.60 3.14
CA HIS A 238 -15.45 -5.36 3.89
C HIS A 238 -16.75 -4.63 3.53
N SER A 239 -17.48 -5.06 2.51
CA SER A 239 -18.74 -4.40 2.12
C SER A 239 -19.85 -4.56 3.16
N ASP A 240 -20.68 -3.53 3.28
CA ASP A 240 -21.87 -3.54 4.13
C ASP A 240 -23.13 -4.05 3.37
N PRO A 241 -24.27 -4.26 4.07
CA PRO A 241 -25.52 -4.68 3.43
C PRO A 241 -26.12 -3.68 2.43
N MET A 242 -25.81 -2.38 2.52
CA MET A 242 -26.26 -1.37 1.56
C MET A 242 -25.49 -1.50 0.25
N GLU A 243 -24.16 -1.58 0.32
CA GLU A 243 -23.29 -1.75 -0.83
C GLU A 243 -23.61 -3.04 -1.59
N ARG A 244 -23.85 -4.13 -0.86
CA ARG A 244 -24.22 -5.44 -1.45
C ARG A 244 -25.56 -5.44 -2.19
N ARG A 245 -26.40 -4.39 -2.08
CA ARG A 245 -27.68 -4.32 -2.82
C ARG A 245 -27.48 -4.30 -4.32
N VAL A 246 -26.36 -3.74 -4.82
CA VAL A 246 -26.05 -3.69 -6.26
C VAL A 246 -25.90 -5.09 -6.85
N CYS A 247 -25.47 -6.06 -6.04
CA CYS A 247 -25.32 -7.45 -6.43
C CYS A 247 -26.66 -8.15 -6.71
N ARG A 248 -27.81 -7.59 -6.32
CA ARG A 248 -29.12 -8.22 -6.61
C ARG A 248 -29.40 -8.35 -8.09
N ALA A 249 -28.93 -7.38 -8.87
CA ALA A 249 -29.14 -7.36 -10.32
C ALA A 249 -28.02 -8.05 -11.09
N MET A 250 -26.82 -8.20 -10.49
CA MET A 250 -25.60 -8.69 -11.16
C MET A 250 -25.45 -8.10 -12.58
N ARG A 251 -25.60 -6.78 -12.70
CA ARG A 251 -25.73 -6.07 -13.99
C ARG A 251 -24.50 -6.26 -14.87
N TYR A 252 -23.32 -6.26 -14.26
CA TYR A 252 -22.06 -6.34 -14.98
C TYR A 252 -21.55 -7.80 -15.09
N PHE A 253 -21.81 -8.61 -14.05
CA PHE A 253 -21.34 -9.99 -13.94
C PHE A 253 -22.50 -10.99 -13.78
N PRO A 254 -23.35 -11.15 -14.80
CA PRO A 254 -24.57 -11.96 -14.73
C PRO A 254 -24.26 -13.47 -14.52
N PRO A 255 -25.01 -14.21 -13.68
CA PRO A 255 -24.62 -15.56 -13.23
C PRO A 255 -25.14 -16.72 -14.08
N GLU A 256 -25.85 -16.48 -15.17
CA GLU A 256 -26.48 -17.51 -16.00
C GLU A 256 -25.42 -18.41 -16.63
N GLN A 257 -24.39 -17.82 -17.23
CA GLN A 257 -23.29 -18.53 -17.86
C GLN A 257 -22.04 -18.38 -17.01
N ARG A 258 -21.64 -19.49 -16.38
CA ARG A 258 -20.44 -19.56 -15.53
C ARG A 258 -19.53 -20.68 -16.00
N THR A 259 -18.24 -20.38 -16.08
CA THR A 259 -17.20 -21.36 -16.36
C THR A 259 -16.32 -21.57 -15.14
N MET A 260 -15.80 -22.79 -14.98
CA MET A 260 -14.87 -23.11 -13.91
C MET A 260 -13.47 -22.67 -14.32
N VAL A 261 -12.87 -21.79 -13.53
CA VAL A 261 -11.51 -21.28 -13.77
C VAL A 261 -10.59 -21.56 -12.59
N ASN A 262 -9.30 -21.68 -12.89
CA ASN A 262 -8.25 -21.70 -11.88
C ASN A 262 -7.78 -20.26 -11.66
N LEU A 263 -7.90 -19.79 -10.43
CA LEU A 263 -7.47 -18.46 -10.01
C LEU A 263 -6.23 -18.58 -9.14
N MET A 264 -5.33 -17.62 -9.29
CA MET A 264 -4.19 -17.43 -8.39
C MET A 264 -4.49 -16.24 -7.48
N MET A 265 -4.26 -16.41 -6.18
CA MET A 265 -4.38 -15.36 -5.17
C MET A 265 -3.38 -15.62 -4.03
N THR A 266 -3.22 -14.68 -3.10
CA THR A 266 -2.45 -14.96 -1.87
C THR A 266 -3.25 -15.87 -0.94
N ARG A 267 -2.55 -16.60 -0.07
CA ARG A 267 -3.18 -17.41 0.99
C ARG A 267 -4.04 -16.54 1.93
N CYS A 268 -3.60 -15.30 2.19
CA CYS A 268 -4.38 -14.34 2.97
C CYS A 268 -5.73 -14.06 2.30
N LEU A 269 -5.74 -13.69 1.01
CA LEU A 269 -6.98 -13.46 0.25
C LEU A 269 -7.89 -14.69 0.22
N TYR A 270 -7.34 -15.89 0.05
CA TYR A 270 -8.14 -17.11 0.08
C TYR A 270 -8.77 -17.37 1.46
N ALA A 271 -8.02 -17.13 2.54
CA ALA A 271 -8.52 -17.24 3.90
C ALA A 271 -9.65 -16.22 4.15
N MET A 272 -9.45 -14.95 3.80
CA MET A 272 -10.49 -13.91 3.89
C MET A 272 -11.76 -14.31 3.15
N ALA A 273 -11.61 -14.75 1.89
CA ALA A 273 -12.73 -15.19 1.08
C ALA A 273 -13.45 -16.39 1.71
N THR A 274 -12.73 -17.32 2.32
CA THR A 274 -13.29 -18.50 2.98
C THR A 274 -14.07 -18.12 4.25
N HIS A 275 -13.49 -17.26 5.09
CA HIS A 275 -14.10 -16.83 6.36
C HIS A 275 -15.22 -15.80 6.20
N CYS A 276 -15.32 -15.12 5.05
CA CYS A 276 -16.44 -14.25 4.71
C CYS A 276 -17.75 -15.05 4.65
N ARG A 277 -18.66 -14.81 5.59
CA ARG A 277 -19.99 -15.45 5.66
C ARG A 277 -20.99 -14.81 4.69
N TYR A 278 -20.65 -14.78 3.41
CA TYR A 278 -21.50 -14.29 2.33
C TYR A 278 -21.80 -15.38 1.31
N THR A 279 -23.09 -15.65 1.07
CA THR A 279 -23.58 -16.67 0.14
C THR A 279 -24.40 -16.08 -1.02
N GLY A 280 -24.37 -14.75 -1.22
CA GLY A 280 -25.19 -14.07 -2.21
C GLY A 280 -26.57 -13.65 -1.73
N ASP A 281 -27.14 -12.61 -2.34
CA ASP A 281 -28.58 -12.35 -2.25
C ASP A 281 -29.32 -13.39 -3.09
N PRO A 282 -30.42 -14.00 -2.60
CA PRO A 282 -31.21 -14.97 -3.38
C PRO A 282 -31.65 -14.45 -4.76
N ARG A 283 -31.83 -13.12 -4.90
CA ARG A 283 -32.23 -12.49 -6.17
C ARG A 283 -31.13 -12.45 -7.22
N THR A 284 -29.88 -12.72 -6.84
CA THR A 284 -28.76 -12.80 -7.79
C THR A 284 -29.02 -13.85 -8.87
N GLY A 285 -29.75 -14.93 -8.57
CA GLY A 285 -29.89 -16.07 -9.49
C GLY A 285 -28.70 -17.03 -9.45
N TRP A 286 -27.80 -16.91 -8.46
CA TRP A 286 -26.65 -17.79 -8.33
C TRP A 286 -27.05 -19.18 -7.78
N ASN A 287 -27.27 -20.13 -8.69
CA ASN A 287 -27.60 -21.50 -8.29
C ASN A 287 -26.38 -22.20 -7.66
N PHE A 288 -26.58 -22.79 -6.47
CA PHE A 288 -25.60 -23.59 -5.75
C PHE A 288 -25.86 -25.09 -5.92
N PRO A 289 -24.81 -25.92 -6.05
CA PRO A 289 -24.96 -27.36 -5.89
C PRO A 289 -25.25 -27.71 -4.42
N PRO A 290 -25.64 -28.96 -4.11
CA PRO A 290 -25.75 -29.43 -2.73
C PRO A 290 -24.45 -29.23 -1.94
N ALA A 291 -24.56 -28.99 -0.63
CA ALA A 291 -23.41 -28.66 0.23
C ALA A 291 -22.33 -29.75 0.29
N ASN A 292 -22.69 -31.02 0.04
CA ASN A 292 -21.75 -32.15 -0.03
C ASN A 292 -21.04 -32.26 -1.39
N SER A 293 -21.39 -31.42 -2.36
CA SER A 293 -20.77 -31.44 -3.68
C SER A 293 -19.33 -30.93 -3.62
N PRO A 294 -18.36 -31.59 -4.29
CA PRO A 294 -16.99 -31.08 -4.37
C PRO A 294 -16.89 -29.74 -5.12
N LYS A 295 -17.96 -29.34 -5.84
CA LYS A 295 -18.06 -28.05 -6.55
C LYS A 295 -18.61 -26.92 -5.68
N TYR A 296 -19.16 -27.21 -4.50
CA TYR A 296 -19.83 -26.22 -3.66
C TYR A 296 -18.92 -25.04 -3.32
N ASN A 297 -17.70 -25.31 -2.84
CA ASN A 297 -16.73 -24.27 -2.48
C ASN A 297 -16.31 -23.43 -3.69
N ALA A 298 -16.23 -24.01 -4.89
CA ALA A 298 -15.93 -23.26 -6.11
C ALA A 298 -17.07 -22.31 -6.51
N HIS A 299 -18.33 -22.70 -6.30
CA HIS A 299 -19.47 -21.79 -6.49
C HIS A 299 -19.51 -20.70 -5.42
N LEU A 300 -19.18 -21.02 -4.17
CA LEU A 300 -19.15 -20.07 -3.06
C LEU A 300 -18.02 -19.04 -3.20
N LEU A 301 -16.85 -19.46 -3.66
CA LEU A 301 -15.78 -18.53 -4.00
C LEU A 301 -16.18 -17.65 -5.20
N GLY A 302 -16.79 -18.28 -6.21
CA GLY A 302 -17.23 -17.60 -7.43
C GLY A 302 -18.20 -16.45 -7.20
N ILE A 303 -19.22 -16.66 -6.37
CA ILE A 303 -20.20 -15.60 -6.07
C ILE A 303 -19.57 -14.44 -5.31
N LYS A 304 -18.63 -14.73 -4.38
CA LYS A 304 -17.92 -13.70 -3.61
C LYS A 304 -17.10 -12.82 -4.55
N ILE A 305 -16.36 -13.43 -5.47
CA ILE A 305 -15.55 -12.70 -6.45
C ILE A 305 -16.44 -11.90 -7.40
N ALA A 306 -17.49 -12.51 -7.97
CA ALA A 306 -18.38 -11.83 -8.91
C ALA A 306 -19.10 -10.64 -8.27
N CYS A 307 -19.64 -10.81 -7.06
CA CYS A 307 -20.25 -9.72 -6.30
C CYS A 307 -19.23 -8.65 -5.88
N GLY A 308 -18.01 -9.04 -5.52
CA GLY A 308 -16.92 -8.09 -5.25
C GLY A 308 -16.60 -7.19 -6.45
N LEU A 309 -16.50 -7.78 -7.64
CA LEU A 309 -16.33 -7.04 -8.89
C LEU A 309 -17.55 -6.16 -9.21
N GLU A 310 -18.76 -6.64 -8.98
CA GLU A 310 -20.00 -5.88 -9.19
C GLU A 310 -20.03 -4.59 -8.34
N ILE A 311 -19.66 -4.71 -7.05
CA ILE A 311 -19.56 -3.56 -6.13
C ILE A 311 -18.45 -2.60 -6.58
N LEU A 312 -17.30 -3.11 -7.02
CA LEU A 312 -16.20 -2.28 -7.52
C LEU A 312 -16.64 -1.42 -8.71
N VAL A 313 -17.35 -2.00 -9.68
CA VAL A 313 -17.85 -1.27 -10.85
C VAL A 313 -18.89 -0.23 -10.43
N ALA A 314 -19.79 -0.56 -9.50
CA ALA A 314 -20.76 0.39 -8.96
C ALA A 314 -20.07 1.59 -8.28
N ARG A 315 -19.09 1.33 -7.40
CA ARG A 315 -18.28 2.38 -6.75
C ARG A 315 -17.56 3.27 -7.76
N ALA A 316 -17.01 2.69 -8.82
CA ALA A 316 -16.33 3.44 -9.88
C ALA A 316 -17.30 4.37 -10.63
N HIS A 317 -18.50 3.89 -10.97
CA HIS A 317 -19.53 4.71 -11.59
C HIS A 317 -20.00 5.85 -10.69
N GLU A 318 -20.20 5.61 -9.39
CA GLU A 318 -20.58 6.64 -8.44
C GLU A 318 -19.50 7.73 -8.30
N ARG A 319 -18.22 7.32 -8.21
CA ARG A 319 -17.09 8.25 -8.17
C ARG A 319 -17.01 9.09 -9.44
N ARG A 320 -17.22 8.48 -10.60
CA ARG A 320 -17.26 9.19 -11.89
C ARG A 320 -18.40 10.21 -11.93
N LYS A 321 -19.62 9.81 -11.56
CA LYS A 321 -20.78 10.70 -11.50
C LYS A 321 -20.58 11.86 -10.53
N LYS A 322 -19.94 11.61 -9.37
CA LYS A 322 -19.56 12.67 -8.43
C LYS A 322 -18.59 13.66 -9.07
N ARG A 323 -17.52 13.19 -9.73
CA ARG A 323 -16.55 14.06 -10.43
C ARG A 323 -17.21 14.89 -11.53
N GLU A 324 -18.09 14.29 -12.32
CA GLU A 324 -18.86 14.99 -13.37
C GLU A 324 -19.92 15.94 -12.78
N GLY A 325 -20.43 15.67 -11.57
CA GLY A 325 -21.38 16.54 -10.86
C GLY A 325 -20.72 17.68 -10.06
N THR A 326 -19.47 17.51 -9.61
CA THR A 326 -18.70 18.53 -8.89
C THR A 326 -17.78 19.34 -9.82
N GLY A 327 -17.54 18.87 -11.05
CA GLY A 327 -16.75 19.57 -12.06
C GLY A 327 -17.58 19.85 -13.32
N GLY A 328 -17.99 21.10 -13.50
CA GLY A 328 -18.32 21.64 -14.81
C GLY A 328 -19.79 21.59 -15.24
N ALA A 329 -20.60 22.50 -14.69
CA ALA A 329 -21.70 23.14 -15.43
C ALA A 329 -22.25 24.37 -14.68
N GLY A 330 -22.24 24.36 -13.34
CA GLY A 330 -22.90 25.39 -12.55
C GLY A 330 -22.07 26.62 -12.19
N ASP A 331 -20.76 26.48 -11.99
CA ASP A 331 -19.94 27.54 -11.38
C ASP A 331 -19.24 28.44 -12.42
N ASP A 332 -18.75 27.87 -13.52
CA ASP A 332 -18.22 28.65 -14.66
C ASP A 332 -19.31 29.47 -15.36
N ASP A 333 -20.56 28.97 -15.40
CA ASP A 333 -21.68 29.73 -15.96
C ASP A 333 -22.11 30.88 -15.04
N LYS A 334 -22.10 30.68 -13.72
CA LYS A 334 -22.35 31.77 -12.76
C LYS A 334 -21.23 32.80 -12.76
N TRP A 335 -19.97 32.37 -12.90
CA TRP A 335 -18.82 33.27 -12.99
C TRP A 335 -18.84 34.07 -14.29
N ARG A 336 -19.17 33.45 -15.43
CA ARG A 336 -19.35 34.13 -16.71
C ARG A 336 -20.56 35.08 -16.72
N GLU A 337 -21.64 34.73 -16.04
CA GLU A 337 -22.82 35.60 -15.89
C GLU A 337 -22.53 36.79 -14.95
N TYR A 338 -21.70 36.58 -13.91
CA TYR A 338 -21.21 37.67 -13.04
C TYR A 338 -20.33 38.66 -13.81
N LEU A 339 -19.38 38.17 -14.61
CA LEU A 339 -18.54 39.03 -15.46
C LEU A 339 -19.37 39.83 -16.48
N ARG A 340 -20.41 39.21 -17.07
CA ARG A 340 -21.36 39.90 -17.97
C ARG A 340 -22.22 40.98 -17.30
N ARG A 341 -22.31 41.00 -15.96
CA ARG A 341 -23.02 42.05 -15.20
C ARG A 341 -22.13 43.24 -14.81
N LEU A 342 -20.83 43.14 -15.04
CA LEU A 342 -19.84 44.18 -14.73
C LEU A 342 -19.45 45.02 -15.96
N GLU A 343 -19.87 44.59 -17.15
CA GLU A 343 -19.95 45.41 -18.38
C GLU A 343 -21.31 46.10 -18.44
#